data_AF-A0A090QJQ7-F1
#
_entry.id   AF-A0A090QJQ7-F1
#
_cell.length_a   1.000
_cell.length_b   1.000
_cell.length_c   1.000
_cell.angle_alpha   90.00
_cell.angle_beta   90.00
_cell.angle_gamma   90.00
#
_symmetry.space_group_name_H-M   'P 1'
#
loop_
_entity.id
_entity.type
_entity.pdbx_description
1 polymer ?
#
loop_
_entity_poly.entity_id
_entity_poly.type
_entity_poly.pdbx_seq_one_letter_code
_entity_poly.pdbx_strand_id
1 'polypeptide(L)'
;MNKRIKLLAPAALLLAMLAGCTDNNVPKEGTEYTVVPTPTKNVDNVVEVFSLGCGHCRSMETMLPAIKKLADVDVQQMHVTFNKSAELAAYIYYTAAIQTNGKPSLS
;
A
#
# COMPACT_ATOMS: atom_id res chain seq x y z
N MET A 1 29.47 49.81 8.33
CA MET A 1 28.65 48.76 7.66
C MET A 1 29.47 47.48 7.61
N ASN A 2 29.22 46.56 8.55
CA ASN A 2 30.22 45.61 9.03
C ASN A 2 30.37 44.41 8.07
N LYS A 3 31.57 44.24 7.47
CA LYS A 3 31.93 43.12 6.56
C LYS A 3 31.57 41.73 7.12
N ARG A 4 31.52 41.58 8.45
CA ARG A 4 31.13 40.32 9.12
C ARG A 4 29.67 39.94 8.92
N ILE A 5 28.77 40.91 8.75
CA ILE A 5 27.33 40.68 8.51
C ILE A 5 27.09 40.16 7.08
N LYS A 6 27.91 40.60 6.10
CA LYS A 6 27.82 40.14 4.71
C LYS A 6 28.27 38.68 4.51
N LEU A 7 29.10 38.15 5.42
CA LEU A 7 29.59 36.76 5.34
C LEU A 7 28.65 35.74 6.02
N LEU A 8 27.84 36.18 6.99
CA LEU A 8 26.92 35.31 7.75
C LEU A 8 25.62 35.00 6.98
N ALA A 9 25.19 35.91 6.09
CA ALA A 9 23.97 35.74 5.29
C ALA A 9 23.97 34.51 4.34
N PRO A 10 25.04 34.22 3.56
CA PRO A 10 25.04 33.04 2.69
C PRO A 10 25.13 31.71 3.46
N ALA A 11 25.83 31.68 4.60
CA ALA A 11 25.92 30.49 5.43
C ALA A 11 24.56 30.08 6.03
N ALA A 12 23.79 31.06 6.51
CA ALA A 12 22.44 30.82 7.03
C ALA A 12 21.46 30.31 5.95
N LEU A 13 21.62 30.77 4.70
CA LEU A 13 20.80 30.32 3.58
C LEU A 13 21.09 28.86 3.18
N LEU A 14 22.36 28.43 3.22
CA LEU A 14 22.74 27.03 2.99
C LEU A 14 22.22 26.09 4.09
N LEU A 15 22.28 26.53 5.36
CA LEU A 15 21.72 25.78 6.50
C LEU A 15 20.19 25.66 6.42
N ALA A 16 19.49 26.69 5.93
CA ALA A 16 18.05 26.64 5.71
C ALA A 16 17.64 25.67 4.59
N MET A 17 18.47 25.51 3.54
CA MET A 17 18.21 24.52 2.49
C MET A 17 18.41 23.07 2.96
N LEU A 18 19.32 22.83 3.91
CA LEU A 18 19.53 21.50 4.51
C LEU A 18 18.40 21.09 5.47
N ALA A 19 17.69 22.05 6.06
CA ALA A 19 16.56 21.80 6.96
C ALA A 19 15.23 21.49 6.23
N GLY A 20 15.18 21.64 4.89
CA GLY A 20 13.98 21.36 4.08
C GLY A 20 13.76 19.88 3.75
N CYS A 21 14.77 19.03 3.93
CA CYS A 21 14.67 17.58 3.70
C CYS A 21 14.30 16.86 5.00
N THR A 22 13.15 17.17 5.60
CA THR A 22 12.57 16.35 6.67
C THR A 22 11.24 15.76 6.22
N ASP A 23 11.22 15.14 5.05
CA ASP A 23 10.14 14.20 4.74
C ASP A 23 10.36 13.00 5.67
N ASN A 24 9.70 13.03 6.82
CA ASN A 24 9.55 11.86 7.68
C ASN A 24 8.65 10.86 6.92
N ASN A 25 9.23 10.17 5.94
CA ASN A 25 8.63 9.15 5.08
C ASN A 25 8.30 7.85 5.82
N VAL A 26 8.19 7.92 7.15
CA VAL A 26 7.76 6.81 7.99
C VAL A 26 6.24 6.89 8.09
N PRO A 27 5.50 5.87 7.64
CA PRO A 27 4.04 5.83 7.74
C PRO A 27 3.57 6.05 9.18
N LYS A 28 2.49 6.81 9.36
CA LYS A 28 1.92 7.18 10.66
C LYS A 28 0.53 6.55 10.82
N GLU A 29 0.29 6.06 12.03
CA GLU A 29 -1.04 5.55 12.40
C GLU A 29 -2.07 6.69 12.33
N GLY A 30 -3.25 6.38 11.77
CA GLY A 30 -4.34 7.33 11.59
C GLY A 30 -4.27 8.15 10.30
N THR A 31 -3.17 8.08 9.55
CA THR A 31 -3.03 8.73 8.23
C THR A 31 -2.82 7.69 7.12
N GLU A 32 -1.71 6.96 7.15
CA GLU A 32 -1.38 5.98 6.09
C GLU A 32 -1.82 4.56 6.45
N TYR A 33 -1.99 4.25 7.73
CA TYR A 33 -2.47 2.94 8.19
C TYR A 33 -3.28 3.04 9.48
N THR A 34 -4.01 1.95 9.77
CA THR A 34 -4.73 1.75 11.03
C THR A 34 -4.41 0.36 11.56
N VAL A 35 -4.22 0.24 12.87
CA VAL A 35 -4.07 -1.07 13.51
C VAL A 35 -5.41 -1.79 13.54
N VAL A 36 -5.48 -3.00 12.98
CA VAL A 36 -6.68 -3.84 13.05
C VAL A 36 -6.84 -4.33 14.50
N PRO A 37 -7.95 -4.02 15.20
CA PRO A 37 -8.10 -4.35 16.62
C PRO A 37 -8.09 -5.84 16.92
N THR A 38 -8.60 -6.64 15.98
CA THR A 38 -8.67 -8.09 16.08
C THR A 38 -7.76 -8.71 15.02
N PRO A 39 -6.59 -9.25 15.41
CA PRO A 39 -5.70 -9.88 14.45
C PRO A 39 -6.37 -11.04 13.73
N THR A 40 -6.29 -11.04 12.40
CA THR A 40 -6.73 -12.18 11.59
C THR A 40 -5.74 -13.32 11.77
N LYS A 41 -6.21 -14.48 12.21
CA LYS A 41 -5.37 -15.67 12.39
C LYS A 41 -5.21 -16.41 11.07
N ASN A 42 -4.08 -17.09 10.89
CA ASN A 42 -3.81 -17.98 9.75
C ASN A 42 -3.93 -17.30 8.37
N VAL A 43 -3.50 -16.04 8.28
CA VAL A 43 -3.36 -15.31 7.01
C VAL A 43 -1.90 -15.03 6.74
N ASP A 44 -1.58 -14.83 5.47
CA ASP A 44 -0.25 -14.39 5.06
C ASP A 44 0.09 -12.99 5.58
N ASN A 45 1.38 -12.65 5.54
CA ASN A 45 1.89 -11.39 6.09
C ASN A 45 1.29 -10.15 5.39
N VAL A 46 0.98 -10.25 4.09
CA VAL A 46 0.37 -9.17 3.30
C VAL A 46 -0.79 -9.75 2.50
N VAL A 47 -1.99 -9.28 2.83
CA VAL A 47 -3.23 -9.70 2.18
C VAL A 47 -3.94 -8.49 1.61
N GLU A 48 -4.26 -8.55 0.32
CA GLU A 48 -5.22 -7.66 -0.32
C GLU A 48 -6.63 -8.18 -0.09
N VAL A 49 -7.46 -7.37 0.56
CA VAL A 49 -8.87 -7.64 0.77
C VAL A 49 -9.65 -6.98 -0.38
N PHE A 50 -10.22 -7.78 -1.28
CA PHE A 50 -10.77 -7.28 -2.55
C PHE A 50 -12.13 -7.90 -2.92
N SER A 51 -12.75 -7.41 -3.99
CA SER A 51 -13.97 -7.97 -4.58
C SER A 51 -13.92 -7.91 -6.10
N LEU A 52 -14.42 -8.93 -6.80
CA LEU A 52 -14.57 -8.92 -8.26
C LEU A 52 -15.55 -7.83 -8.75
N GLY A 53 -16.46 -7.38 -7.88
CA GLY A 53 -17.39 -6.29 -8.19
C GLY A 53 -16.82 -4.88 -7.94
N CYS A 54 -15.57 -4.76 -7.47
CA CYS A 54 -14.96 -3.49 -7.07
C CYS A 54 -14.09 -2.92 -8.20
N GLY A 55 -14.55 -1.82 -8.82
CA GLY A 55 -13.81 -1.15 -9.90
C GLY A 55 -12.41 -0.66 -9.47
N HIS A 56 -12.26 -0.16 -8.24
CA HIS A 56 -10.97 0.26 -7.71
C HIS A 56 -10.00 -0.92 -7.54
N CYS A 57 -10.52 -2.07 -7.12
CA CYS A 57 -9.74 -3.30 -6.95
C CYS A 57 -9.23 -3.79 -8.32
N ARG A 58 -10.07 -3.71 -9.36
CA ARG A 58 -9.64 -3.98 -10.74
C ARG A 58 -8.50 -3.07 -11.20
N SER A 59 -8.53 -1.79 -10.82
CA SER A 59 -7.42 -0.88 -11.12
C SER A 59 -6.14 -1.24 -10.33
N MET A 60 -6.29 -1.72 -9.09
CA MET A 60 -5.17 -2.12 -8.22
C MET A 60 -4.35 -3.27 -8.81
N GLU A 61 -4.97 -4.19 -9.56
CA GLU A 61 -4.28 -5.30 -10.24
C GLU A 61 -3.11 -4.83 -11.11
N THR A 62 -3.22 -3.65 -11.73
CA THR A 62 -2.14 -3.10 -12.57
C THR A 62 -0.95 -2.61 -11.75
N MET A 63 -1.16 -2.31 -10.46
CA MET A 63 -0.15 -1.79 -9.53
C MET A 63 0.49 -2.89 -8.67
N LEU A 64 -0.23 -3.99 -8.40
CA LEU A 64 0.26 -5.09 -7.55
C LEU A 64 1.64 -5.63 -7.96
N PRO A 65 1.98 -5.84 -9.26
CA PRO A 65 3.31 -6.30 -9.64
C PRO A 65 4.43 -5.35 -9.22
N ALA A 66 4.18 -4.03 -9.30
CA ALA A 66 5.13 -3.02 -8.89
C ALA A 66 5.29 -2.98 -7.37
N ILE A 67 4.18 -3.07 -6.62
CA ILE A 67 4.19 -3.12 -5.15
C ILE A 67 4.97 -4.35 -4.67
N LYS A 68 4.66 -5.55 -5.18
CA LYS A 68 5.37 -6.80 -4.84
C LYS A 68 6.88 -6.68 -5.04
N LYS A 69 7.28 -6.07 -6.17
CA LYS A 69 8.70 -5.88 -6.51
C LYS A 69 9.39 -4.85 -5.62
N LEU A 70 8.74 -3.72 -5.32
CA LEU A 70 9.34 -2.63 -4.54
C LEU A 70 9.45 -2.99 -3.06
N ALA A 71 8.47 -3.72 -2.53
CA ALA A 71 8.43 -4.11 -1.13
C ALA A 71 9.07 -5.48 -0.86
N ASP A 72 9.46 -6.24 -1.91
CA ASP A 72 9.99 -7.60 -1.83
C ASP A 72 9.09 -8.54 -0.99
N VAL A 73 7.78 -8.44 -1.22
CA VAL A 73 6.76 -9.26 -0.56
C VAL A 73 5.83 -9.88 -1.60
N ASP A 74 5.32 -11.07 -1.28
CA ASP A 74 4.14 -11.55 -1.98
C ASP A 74 2.89 -10.93 -1.37
N VAL A 75 1.88 -10.69 -2.20
CA VAL A 75 0.57 -10.17 -1.78
C VAL A 75 -0.46 -11.23 -2.13
N GLN A 76 -1.10 -11.77 -1.11
CA GLN A 76 -2.13 -12.78 -1.21
C GLN A 76 -3.49 -12.11 -1.29
N GLN A 77 -4.44 -12.69 -2.01
CA GLN A 77 -5.72 -12.05 -2.28
C GLN A 77 -6.86 -12.78 -1.56
N MET A 78 -7.68 -12.02 -0.85
CA MET A 78 -8.84 -12.52 -0.10
C MET A 78 -10.11 -11.82 -0.57
N HIS A 79 -11.04 -12.58 -1.16
CA HIS A 79 -12.30 -12.04 -1.65
C HIS A 79 -13.31 -11.83 -0.51
N VAL A 80 -13.90 -10.63 -0.42
CA VAL A 80 -14.92 -10.28 0.59
C VAL A 80 -16.34 -10.70 0.18
N THR A 81 -17.22 -10.88 1.17
CA THR A 81 -18.60 -11.37 0.98
C THR A 81 -19.64 -10.47 1.63
N PHE A 82 -19.64 -9.17 1.28
CA PHE A 82 -20.54 -8.18 1.90
C PHE A 82 -22.04 -8.45 1.70
N ASN A 83 -22.41 -9.25 0.70
CA ASN A 83 -23.79 -9.62 0.39
C ASN A 83 -23.83 -10.92 -0.44
N LYS A 84 -25.04 -11.39 -0.75
CA LYS A 84 -25.23 -12.66 -1.49
C LYS A 84 -24.60 -12.66 -2.90
N SER A 85 -24.59 -11.51 -3.58
CA SER A 85 -23.95 -11.39 -4.89
C SER A 85 -22.42 -11.47 -4.75
N ALA A 86 -21.85 -10.82 -3.74
CA ALA A 86 -20.41 -10.91 -3.44
C ALA A 86 -19.99 -12.32 -3.01
N GLU A 87 -20.87 -13.07 -2.32
CA GLU A 87 -20.64 -14.48 -2.00
C GLU A 87 -20.56 -15.34 -3.27
N LEU A 88 -21.47 -15.12 -4.24
CA LEU A 88 -21.40 -15.80 -5.54
C LEU A 88 -20.09 -15.48 -6.28
N ALA A 89 -19.68 -14.21 -6.27
CA ALA A 89 -18.40 -13.80 -6.84
C ALA A 89 -17.19 -14.46 -6.14
N ALA A 90 -17.24 -14.62 -4.82
CA ALA A 90 -16.21 -15.32 -4.07
C ALA A 90 -16.09 -16.80 -4.50
N TYR A 91 -17.21 -17.50 -4.74
CA TYR A 91 -17.17 -18.87 -5.27
C TYR A 91 -16.46 -18.94 -6.63
N ILE A 92 -16.73 -17.98 -7.52
CA ILE A 92 -16.07 -17.91 -8.84
C ILE A 92 -14.56 -17.71 -8.65
N TYR A 93 -14.17 -16.74 -7.82
CA TYR A 93 -12.77 -16.45 -7.52
C TYR A 93 -12.04 -17.68 -6.96
N TYR A 94 -12.56 -18.30 -5.91
CA TYR A 94 -11.89 -19.44 -5.28
C TYR A 94 -11.87 -20.68 -6.17
N THR A 95 -12.88 -20.88 -7.02
CA THR A 95 -12.86 -21.94 -8.04
C THR A 95 -11.70 -21.75 -9.00
N ALA A 96 -11.50 -20.52 -9.51
CA ALA A 96 -10.37 -20.20 -10.37
C ALA A 96 -9.03 -20.34 -9.61
N ALA A 97 -8.95 -19.87 -8.38
CA ALA A 97 -7.75 -19.95 -7.55
C ALA A 97 -7.32 -21.42 -7.32
N ILE A 98 -8.26 -22.30 -6.97
CA ILE A 98 -7.98 -23.73 -6.77
C ILE A 98 -7.42 -24.37 -8.05
N GLN A 99 -7.98 -24.03 -9.21
CA GLN A 99 -7.53 -24.57 -10.50
C GLN A 99 -6.17 -24.02 -10.96
N THR A 100 -5.73 -22.91 -10.38
CA THR A 100 -4.52 -22.17 -10.78
C THR A 100 -3.46 -22.13 -9.68
N ASN A 101 -3.53 -23.02 -8.68
CA ASN A 101 -2.61 -23.05 -7.54
C ASN A 101 -2.50 -21.70 -6.82
N GLY A 102 -3.63 -21.04 -6.59
CA GLY A 102 -3.73 -19.77 -5.88
C GLY A 102 -3.41 -18.54 -6.73
N LYS A 103 -3.24 -18.68 -8.04
CA LYS A 103 -2.85 -17.57 -8.95
C LYS A 103 -3.84 -17.41 -10.11
N PRO A 104 -5.12 -17.09 -9.83
CA PRO A 104 -6.10 -16.89 -10.88
C PRO A 104 -5.76 -15.62 -11.68
N SER A 105 -5.84 -15.69 -13.01
CA SER A 105 -5.73 -14.49 -13.85
C SER A 105 -7.04 -13.71 -13.76
N LEU A 106 -6.99 -12.51 -13.18
CA LEU A 106 -8.13 -11.57 -13.09
C LEU A 106 -8.12 -10.53 -14.23
N SER A 107 -7.31 -10.80 -15.28
CA SER A 107 -7.11 -10.01 -16.49
C SER A 107 -8.31 -10.03 -17.44
#